data_AF-A0A229RCA4-F1
#
_entry.id   AF-A0A229RCA4-F1
#
_cell.length_a   1.000
_cell.length_b   1.000
_cell.length_c   1.000
_cell.angle_alpha   90.00
_cell.angle_beta   90.00
_cell.angle_gamma   90.00
#
_symmetry.space_group_name_H-M   'P 1'
#
loop_
_entity.id
_entity.type
_entity.pdbx_description
1 polymer ?
#
loop_
_entity_poly.entity_id
_entity_poly.type
_entity_poly.pdbx_seq_one_letter_code
_entity_poly.pdbx_strand_id
1 'polypeptide(L)'
;MVHTLDRSSTRRALVAAGVGGVLAAGVLGVAASTTAAPAAAAGSSAYGVKASGIDNRSANSGSVSGTSFSASGISAESRPGYAKATVGSLTVGGKALGSVTATCEQGVTKVSFSGGAQSTKFFQVVPGKGGGSSVVGVTVTISDAKGKVSQTVSAAGVSCDKATTPPNTQPPTGKPDPTGKPSPTGKPGPTGKPAPTGKLTGKLGTGKAPDKDAKPVKPGPGHHAVTG
;
A
#
# COMPACT_ATOMS: atom_id res chain seq x y z
N MET A 1 -21.12 55.01 26.36
CA MET A 1 -19.69 55.35 26.26
C MET A 1 -19.02 54.36 25.32
N VAL A 2 -17.97 54.78 24.62
CA VAL A 2 -17.29 53.97 23.59
C VAL A 2 -15.92 53.54 24.10
N HIS A 3 -15.55 52.27 23.88
CA HIS A 3 -14.16 51.84 23.94
C HIS A 3 -13.81 51.05 22.67
N THR A 4 -13.04 51.70 21.80
CA THR A 4 -12.44 51.15 20.58
C THR A 4 -10.98 50.79 20.87
N LEU A 5 -10.49 49.67 20.33
CA LEU A 5 -9.08 49.28 20.07
C LEU A 5 -9.12 47.80 19.66
N ASP A 6 -9.24 47.47 18.38
CA ASP A 6 -8.14 47.37 17.40
C ASP A 6 -6.99 46.44 17.83
N ARG A 7 -6.81 45.35 17.07
CA ARG A 7 -5.46 44.93 16.65
C ARG A 7 -5.47 44.21 15.31
N SER A 8 -4.89 44.87 14.32
CA SER A 8 -4.48 44.32 13.02
C SER A 8 -3.74 42.97 13.13
N SER A 9 -3.99 42.05 12.18
CA SER A 9 -2.89 41.28 11.58
C SER A 9 -3.22 40.62 10.22
N THR A 10 -2.49 41.07 9.20
CA THR A 10 -1.89 40.23 8.15
C THR A 10 -2.81 39.41 7.23
N ARG A 11 -3.20 40.02 6.10
CA ARG A 11 -3.49 39.27 4.86
C ARG A 11 -2.21 38.54 4.42
N ARG A 12 -2.31 37.28 3.96
CA ARG A 12 -1.27 36.62 3.15
C ARG A 12 -1.84 36.27 1.78
N ALA A 13 -1.11 36.66 0.74
CA ALA A 13 -1.36 36.34 -0.66
C ALA A 13 -0.01 36.13 -1.36
N LEU A 14 -0.03 35.49 -2.54
CA LEU A 14 1.15 35.02 -3.28
C LEU A 14 1.97 33.94 -2.52
N VAL A 15 2.83 33.14 -3.17
CA VAL A 15 3.32 33.13 -4.56
C VAL A 15 3.04 31.79 -5.23
N ALA A 16 2.79 31.78 -6.55
CA ALA A 16 2.81 30.56 -7.36
C ALA A 16 4.19 30.38 -8.02
N ALA A 17 4.80 29.21 -7.85
CA ALA A 17 5.96 28.75 -8.62
C ALA A 17 5.78 27.23 -8.87
N GLY A 18 6.16 26.67 -10.01
CA GLY A 18 7.01 27.22 -11.07
C GLY A 18 8.33 26.46 -11.14
N VAL A 19 8.26 25.13 -11.28
CA VAL A 19 9.45 24.26 -11.28
C VAL A 19 10.00 24.13 -12.69
N GLY A 20 10.99 24.95 -13.01
CA GLY A 20 11.78 24.86 -14.24
C GLY A 20 13.09 25.63 -14.05
N GLY A 21 14.22 24.94 -14.21
CA GLY A 21 15.55 25.54 -14.00
C GLY A 21 16.57 24.52 -13.51
N VAL A 22 17.33 23.94 -14.44
CA VAL A 22 18.55 23.19 -14.12
C VAL A 22 19.70 24.20 -14.03
N LEU A 23 20.38 24.27 -12.89
CA LEU A 23 21.69 24.90 -12.75
C LEU A 23 22.61 23.99 -11.93
N ALA A 24 23.90 24.01 -12.26
CA ALA A 24 24.92 23.12 -11.70
C ALA A 24 25.95 23.91 -10.86
N ALA A 25 27.03 23.22 -10.46
CA ALA A 25 28.22 23.75 -9.77
C ALA A 25 28.09 24.06 -8.25
N GLY A 26 28.18 22.99 -7.45
CA GLY A 26 29.28 22.83 -6.49
C GLY A 26 29.30 23.67 -5.20
N VAL A 27 28.91 23.04 -4.08
CA VAL A 27 29.41 23.36 -2.73
C VAL A 27 29.79 22.04 -2.03
N LEU A 28 30.72 22.10 -1.07
CA LEU A 28 31.31 20.97 -0.36
C LEU A 28 30.30 20.17 0.49
N GLY A 29 30.63 18.90 0.73
CA GLY A 29 29.71 17.93 1.33
C GLY A 29 29.41 18.14 2.81
N VAL A 30 28.12 18.22 3.13
CA VAL A 30 27.58 17.82 4.44
C VAL A 30 26.79 16.55 4.21
N ALA A 31 27.17 15.45 4.86
CA ALA A 31 26.53 14.14 4.71
C ALA A 31 25.18 14.09 5.46
N ALA A 32 24.21 14.86 4.99
CA ALA A 32 22.83 14.74 5.43
C ALA A 32 22.30 13.36 5.00
N SER A 33 22.10 12.47 5.97
CA SER A 33 21.48 11.15 5.80
C SER A 33 19.96 11.28 5.60
N THR A 34 19.55 12.14 4.66
CA THR A 34 18.17 12.19 4.17
C THR A 34 17.89 10.88 3.45
N THR A 35 17.21 9.96 4.15
CA THR A 35 16.43 8.90 3.51
C THR A 35 15.37 9.59 2.66
N ALA A 36 15.70 9.85 1.39
CA ALA A 36 14.83 10.56 0.48
C ALA A 36 13.49 9.81 0.42
N ALA A 37 12.43 10.45 0.91
CA ALA A 37 11.08 9.96 0.68
C ALA A 37 10.94 9.80 -0.84
N PRO A 38 10.55 8.61 -1.35
CA PRO A 38 10.52 8.37 -2.79
C PRO A 38 9.66 9.45 -3.43
N ALA A 39 10.22 10.15 -4.43
CA ALA A 39 9.54 11.25 -5.09
C ALA A 39 8.16 10.77 -5.55
N ALA A 40 7.10 11.39 -5.02
CA ALA A 40 5.74 10.93 -5.19
C ALA A 40 5.32 11.11 -6.65
N ALA A 41 5.58 10.11 -7.47
CA ALA A 41 5.16 10.05 -8.86
C ALA A 41 3.65 10.23 -8.92
N ALA A 42 3.16 10.97 -9.92
CA ALA A 42 1.73 11.12 -10.18
C ALA A 42 1.11 9.72 -10.32
N GLY A 43 0.32 9.34 -9.33
CA GLY A 43 0.08 7.94 -9.04
C GLY A 43 -0.59 7.72 -7.69
N SER A 44 -1.07 6.50 -7.51
CA SER A 44 -1.96 6.12 -6.41
C SER A 44 -1.26 6.13 -5.05
N SER A 45 -1.97 6.56 -4.01
CA SER A 45 -1.47 6.59 -2.62
C SER A 45 -2.34 5.74 -1.70
N ALA A 46 -1.73 5.16 -0.68
CA ALA A 46 -2.42 4.43 0.38
C ALA A 46 -1.82 4.80 1.74
N TYR A 47 -2.65 4.91 2.77
CA TYR A 47 -2.22 5.01 4.16
C TYR A 47 -3.08 4.14 5.07
N GLY A 48 -2.44 3.49 6.05
CA GLY A 48 -3.09 2.54 6.92
C GLY A 48 -3.97 3.21 7.97
N VAL A 49 -3.34 3.97 8.85
CA VAL A 49 -3.99 4.78 9.89
C VAL A 49 -3.29 6.14 10.01
N LYS A 50 -4.08 7.21 10.18
CA LYS A 50 -3.62 8.55 10.51
C LYS A 50 -4.48 9.12 11.65
N ALA A 51 -3.85 9.42 12.77
CA ALA A 51 -4.42 10.09 13.93
C ALA A 51 -3.91 11.54 14.00
N SER A 52 -4.77 12.48 14.39
CA SER A 52 -4.43 13.90 14.55
C SER A 52 -5.31 14.57 15.61
N GLY A 53 -4.72 15.39 16.47
CA GLY A 53 -5.38 15.94 17.66
C GLY A 53 -4.43 15.84 18.86
N ILE A 54 -4.93 15.30 19.97
CA ILE A 54 -4.12 14.88 21.13
C ILE A 54 -3.00 13.91 20.71
N ASP A 55 -3.35 12.87 19.96
CA ASP A 55 -2.42 11.91 19.38
C ASP A 55 -2.16 12.25 17.90
N ASN A 56 -0.94 12.67 17.56
CA ASN A 56 -0.50 12.86 16.18
C ASN A 56 0.46 11.72 15.77
N ARG A 57 -0.08 10.67 15.13
CA ARG A 57 0.66 9.45 14.73
C ARG A 57 0.06 8.87 13.46
N SER A 58 0.88 8.17 12.67
CA SER A 58 0.42 7.40 11.52
C SER A 58 1.21 6.10 11.35
N ALA A 59 0.64 5.14 10.64
CA ALA A 59 1.32 3.92 10.22
C ALA A 59 0.72 3.39 8.90
N ASN A 60 1.59 2.83 8.06
CA ASN A 60 1.22 2.20 6.78
C ASN A 60 1.35 0.67 6.82
N SER A 61 1.95 0.11 7.87
CA SER A 61 2.08 -1.34 8.08
C SER A 61 2.13 -1.67 9.58
N GLY A 62 1.85 -2.93 9.92
CA GLY A 62 1.98 -3.46 11.28
C GLY A 62 0.88 -2.98 12.23
N SER A 63 1.27 -2.22 13.27
CA SER A 63 0.38 -1.72 14.32
C SER A 63 0.80 -0.32 14.77
N VAL A 64 -0.16 0.49 15.22
CA VAL A 64 0.08 1.77 15.88
C VAL A 64 -0.89 1.96 17.04
N SER A 65 -0.46 2.68 18.07
CA SER A 65 -1.33 3.09 19.18
C SER A 65 -0.96 4.47 19.68
N GLY A 66 -1.95 5.15 20.25
CA GLY A 66 -1.83 6.39 21.01
C GLY A 66 -2.68 6.32 22.28
N THR A 67 -2.85 7.45 22.95
CA THR A 67 -3.61 7.60 24.18
C THR A 67 -5.08 7.22 24.01
N SER A 68 -5.65 7.53 22.83
CA SER A 68 -7.08 7.42 22.54
C SER A 68 -7.47 6.31 21.56
N PHE A 69 -6.49 5.62 20.95
CA PHE A 69 -6.73 4.63 19.90
C PHE A 69 -5.64 3.56 19.80
N SER A 70 -6.02 2.40 19.25
CA SER A 70 -5.12 1.31 18.88
C SER A 70 -5.57 0.68 17.57
N ALA A 71 -4.61 0.33 16.70
CA ALA A 71 -4.88 -0.32 15.42
C ALA A 71 -3.79 -1.35 15.08
N SER A 72 -4.21 -2.49 14.56
CA SER A 72 -3.34 -3.63 14.22
C SER A 72 -3.76 -4.33 12.94
N GLY A 73 -2.87 -5.14 12.37
CA GLY A 73 -3.10 -5.76 11.05
C GLY A 73 -3.16 -4.71 9.94
N ILE A 74 -2.33 -3.67 10.06
CA ILE A 74 -2.26 -2.57 9.12
C ILE A 74 -1.44 -2.99 7.91
N SER A 75 -1.95 -2.72 6.71
CA SER A 75 -1.24 -2.87 5.45
C SER A 75 -1.73 -1.87 4.42
N ALA A 76 -0.84 -1.05 3.89
CA ALA A 76 -1.11 -0.09 2.83
C ALA A 76 -0.16 -0.34 1.64
N GLU A 77 -0.73 -0.49 0.46
CA GLU A 77 -0.04 -0.75 -0.79
C GLU A 77 -0.59 0.19 -1.88
N SER A 78 0.29 0.75 -2.71
CA SER A 78 -0.14 1.45 -3.92
C SER A 78 0.80 1.23 -5.10
N ARG A 79 0.21 1.27 -6.30
CA ARG A 79 0.84 1.07 -7.61
C ARG A 79 0.11 1.97 -8.63
N PRO A 80 0.64 2.26 -9.83
CA PRO A 80 -0.08 3.05 -10.82
C PRO A 80 -1.49 2.48 -11.14
N GLY A 81 -2.53 3.28 -10.88
CA GLY A 81 -3.94 2.89 -11.08
C GLY A 81 -4.57 2.03 -9.98
N TYR A 82 -3.84 1.72 -8.89
CA TYR A 82 -4.30 0.86 -7.80
C TYR A 82 -3.79 1.32 -6.42
N ALA A 83 -4.68 1.37 -5.44
CA ALA A 83 -4.30 1.53 -4.04
C ALA A 83 -5.17 0.63 -3.15
N LYS A 84 -4.59 0.05 -2.11
CA LYS A 84 -5.30 -0.73 -1.10
C LYS A 84 -4.77 -0.36 0.27
N ALA A 85 -5.67 -0.08 1.20
CA ALA A 85 -5.35 0.07 2.61
C ALA A 85 -6.27 -0.84 3.44
N THR A 86 -5.70 -1.54 4.39
CA THR A 86 -6.37 -2.52 5.24
C THR A 86 -5.92 -2.32 6.68
N VAL A 87 -6.87 -2.44 7.61
CA VAL A 87 -6.65 -2.42 9.06
C VAL A 87 -7.47 -3.56 9.64
N GLY A 88 -6.78 -4.61 10.11
CA GLY A 88 -7.39 -5.83 10.63
C GLY A 88 -8.21 -5.61 11.91
N SER A 89 -7.77 -4.72 12.79
CA SER A 89 -8.54 -4.26 13.94
C SER A 89 -8.29 -2.79 14.26
N LEU A 90 -9.35 -2.05 14.54
CA LEU A 90 -9.34 -0.67 14.98
C LEU A 90 -10.16 -0.50 16.26
N THR A 91 -9.57 0.13 17.27
CA THR A 91 -10.20 0.50 18.55
C THR A 91 -9.97 1.99 18.80
N VAL A 92 -11.03 2.74 19.10
CA VAL A 92 -10.96 4.18 19.39
C VAL A 92 -11.87 4.52 20.56
N GLY A 93 -11.40 5.32 21.51
CA GLY A 93 -12.18 5.66 22.72
C GLY A 93 -12.59 4.45 23.56
N GLY A 94 -11.77 3.39 23.57
CA GLY A 94 -12.08 2.11 24.21
C GLY A 94 -13.12 1.24 23.48
N LYS A 95 -13.67 1.69 22.34
CA LYS A 95 -14.63 0.93 21.53
C LYS A 95 -13.92 0.24 20.37
N ALA A 96 -14.03 -1.09 20.30
CA ALA A 96 -13.64 -1.85 19.12
C ALA A 96 -14.61 -1.53 17.97
N LEU A 97 -14.07 -1.13 16.83
CA LEU A 97 -14.82 -0.77 15.61
C LEU A 97 -14.76 -1.87 14.54
N GLY A 98 -13.87 -2.84 14.69
CA GLY A 98 -13.68 -3.96 13.76
C GLY A 98 -12.61 -3.67 12.70
N SER A 99 -12.76 -4.30 11.53
CA SER A 99 -11.81 -4.20 10.42
C SER A 99 -12.26 -3.17 9.37
N VAL A 100 -11.28 -2.56 8.70
CA VAL A 100 -11.49 -1.54 7.66
C VAL A 100 -10.67 -1.92 6.44
N THR A 101 -11.28 -1.96 5.25
CA THR A 101 -10.58 -2.12 3.97
C THR A 101 -11.09 -1.06 3.00
N ALA A 102 -10.17 -0.31 2.40
CA ALA A 102 -10.46 0.54 1.25
C ALA A 102 -9.57 0.12 0.08
N THR A 103 -10.16 0.04 -1.11
CA THR A 103 -9.45 -0.28 -2.35
C THR A 103 -9.84 0.75 -3.40
N CYS A 104 -8.88 1.31 -4.11
CA CYS A 104 -9.07 2.15 -5.28
C CYS A 104 -8.50 1.42 -6.50
N GLU A 105 -9.29 1.36 -7.56
CA GLU A 105 -8.98 0.65 -8.79
C GLU A 105 -9.47 1.50 -9.97
N GLN A 106 -8.56 1.92 -10.85
CA GLN A 106 -8.88 2.72 -12.05
C GLN A 106 -9.77 3.96 -11.76
N GLY A 107 -9.41 4.73 -10.73
CA GLY A 107 -10.17 5.90 -10.30
C GLY A 107 -11.48 5.63 -9.57
N VAL A 108 -11.79 4.36 -9.23
CA VAL A 108 -13.02 3.97 -8.53
C VAL A 108 -12.68 3.33 -7.18
N THR A 109 -13.12 3.97 -6.10
CA THR A 109 -12.97 3.46 -4.72
C THR A 109 -14.10 2.53 -4.31
N LYS A 110 -13.74 1.50 -3.55
CA LYS A 110 -14.62 0.56 -2.84
C LYS A 110 -14.20 0.58 -1.36
N VAL A 111 -15.17 0.59 -0.45
CA VAL A 111 -14.94 0.54 1.01
C VAL A 111 -15.71 -0.64 1.58
N SER A 112 -15.07 -1.36 2.49
CA SER A 112 -15.67 -2.36 3.36
C SER A 112 -15.27 -2.05 4.81
N PHE A 113 -16.25 -1.99 5.70
CA PHE A 113 -16.06 -1.75 7.12
C PHE A 113 -16.95 -2.73 7.87
N SER A 114 -16.38 -3.49 8.81
CA SER A 114 -17.15 -4.52 9.54
C SER A 114 -17.99 -3.95 10.68
N GLY A 115 -17.79 -2.68 11.04
CA GLY A 115 -18.55 -1.98 12.06
C GLY A 115 -19.74 -1.20 11.49
N GLY A 116 -20.61 -0.73 12.38
CA GLY A 116 -21.67 0.24 12.05
C GLY A 116 -21.19 1.68 12.15
N ALA A 117 -21.86 2.59 11.43
CA ALA A 117 -21.79 4.01 11.76
C ALA A 117 -22.32 4.24 13.19
N GLN A 118 -21.68 5.10 13.96
CA GLN A 118 -22.06 5.41 15.34
C GLN A 118 -22.03 6.92 15.55
N SER A 119 -23.08 7.47 16.17
CA SER A 119 -23.19 8.91 16.41
C SER A 119 -23.60 9.18 17.85
N THR A 120 -22.75 9.89 18.59
CA THR A 120 -22.99 10.33 19.97
C THR A 120 -22.42 11.73 20.17
N LYS A 121 -22.78 12.40 21.28
CA LYS A 121 -22.34 13.77 21.58
C LYS A 121 -20.81 13.97 21.57
N PHE A 122 -20.04 12.93 21.89
CA PHE A 122 -18.58 12.99 22.06
C PHE A 122 -17.79 12.03 21.17
N PHE A 123 -18.46 11.16 20.41
CA PHE A 123 -17.84 10.13 19.59
C PHE A 123 -18.67 9.88 18.32
N GLN A 124 -18.05 10.04 17.16
CA GLN A 124 -18.65 9.89 15.83
C GLN A 124 -17.79 8.91 15.03
N VAL A 125 -18.44 7.95 14.36
CA VAL A 125 -17.82 6.97 13.45
C VAL A 125 -18.54 7.07 12.11
N VAL A 126 -17.85 7.59 11.10
CA VAL A 126 -18.36 7.83 9.75
C VAL A 126 -17.64 6.91 8.77
N PRO A 127 -18.28 5.83 8.29
CA PRO A 127 -17.72 4.98 7.25
C PRO A 127 -17.58 5.73 5.93
N GLY A 128 -16.52 5.43 5.18
CA GLY A 128 -16.30 5.99 3.85
C GLY A 128 -17.28 5.47 2.81
N LYS A 129 -17.83 6.36 1.98
CA LYS A 129 -18.62 5.97 0.81
C LYS A 129 -17.70 5.90 -0.42
N GLY A 130 -17.57 4.71 -1.00
CA GLY A 130 -16.84 4.51 -2.25
C GLY A 130 -17.53 5.12 -3.47
N GLY A 131 -16.81 5.18 -4.59
CA GLY A 131 -17.30 5.62 -5.90
C GLY A 131 -16.48 6.76 -6.55
N GLY A 132 -15.67 7.48 -5.77
CA GLY A 132 -14.73 8.50 -6.28
C GLY A 132 -13.30 7.98 -6.43
N SER A 133 -12.37 8.84 -6.88
CA SER A 133 -10.93 8.54 -7.00
C SER A 133 -10.16 8.59 -5.67
N SER A 134 -10.80 8.95 -4.56
CA SER A 134 -10.20 8.99 -3.23
C SER A 134 -11.25 8.73 -2.16
N VAL A 135 -10.87 8.00 -1.10
CA VAL A 135 -11.74 7.71 0.05
C VAL A 135 -10.92 7.44 1.31
N VAL A 136 -11.55 7.63 2.47
CA VAL A 136 -11.07 7.15 3.77
C VAL A 136 -12.08 6.12 4.27
N GLY A 137 -11.64 4.88 4.48
CA GLY A 137 -12.52 3.74 4.80
C GLY A 137 -13.36 3.94 6.06
N VAL A 138 -12.80 4.59 7.09
CA VAL A 138 -13.57 5.16 8.20
C VAL A 138 -12.88 6.39 8.77
N THR A 139 -13.65 7.42 9.11
CA THR A 139 -13.20 8.55 9.94
C THR A 139 -13.91 8.50 11.28
N VAL A 140 -13.12 8.52 12.36
CA VAL A 140 -13.58 8.54 13.74
C VAL A 140 -13.21 9.88 14.36
N THR A 141 -14.16 10.52 15.01
CA THR A 141 -13.99 11.85 15.61
C THR A 141 -14.41 11.80 17.07
N ILE A 142 -13.50 12.19 17.97
CA ILE A 142 -13.75 12.39 19.39
C ILE A 142 -13.86 13.89 19.65
N SER A 143 -14.86 14.30 20.43
CA SER A 143 -15.08 15.68 20.84
C SER A 143 -15.02 15.84 22.36
N ASP A 144 -14.55 17.00 22.81
CA ASP A 144 -14.51 17.38 24.22
C ASP A 144 -15.90 17.71 24.79
N ALA A 145 -15.95 17.98 26.11
CA ALA A 145 -17.18 18.36 26.80
C ALA A 145 -17.86 19.63 26.23
N LYS A 146 -17.11 20.46 25.49
CA LYS A 146 -17.55 21.72 24.85
C LYS A 146 -17.97 21.51 23.39
N GLY A 147 -17.90 20.28 22.88
CA GLY A 147 -18.25 19.92 21.50
C GLY A 147 -17.16 20.20 20.46
N LYS A 148 -15.94 20.60 20.87
CA LYS A 148 -14.81 20.75 19.94
C LYS A 148 -14.17 19.39 19.67
N VAL A 149 -13.84 19.12 18.42
CA VAL A 149 -13.03 17.95 18.03
C VAL A 149 -11.68 18.02 18.75
N SER A 150 -11.38 17.00 19.55
CA SER A 150 -10.12 16.84 20.27
C SER A 150 -9.21 15.79 19.65
N GLN A 151 -9.80 14.82 18.93
CA GLN A 151 -9.07 13.80 18.19
C GLN A 151 -9.83 13.37 16.93
N THR A 152 -9.11 13.22 15.83
CA THR A 152 -9.57 12.52 14.62
C THR A 152 -8.68 11.30 14.37
N VAL A 153 -9.27 10.17 14.00
CA VAL A 153 -8.58 8.96 13.55
C VAL A 153 -9.18 8.50 12.23
N SER A 154 -8.40 8.62 11.16
CA SER A 154 -8.75 8.18 9.81
C SER A 154 -8.04 6.87 9.50
N ALA A 155 -8.78 5.85 9.06
CA ALA A 155 -8.25 4.52 8.76
C ALA A 155 -8.65 4.04 7.37
N ALA A 156 -7.76 3.24 6.76
CA ALA A 156 -7.81 2.78 5.38
C ALA A 156 -8.03 3.92 4.37
N GLY A 157 -7.06 4.84 4.26
CA GLY A 157 -7.09 5.90 3.26
C GLY A 157 -6.48 5.45 1.93
N VAL A 158 -7.16 5.70 0.81
CA VAL A 158 -6.64 5.41 -0.54
C VAL A 158 -7.00 6.52 -1.51
N SER A 159 -6.10 6.81 -2.45
CA SER A 159 -6.36 7.57 -3.66
C SER A 159 -5.78 6.84 -4.88
N CYS A 160 -6.47 6.90 -6.01
CA CYS A 160 -5.92 6.46 -7.29
C CYS A 160 -6.58 7.23 -8.42
N ASP A 161 -5.78 7.61 -9.40
CA ASP A 161 -6.26 8.07 -10.69
C ASP A 161 -6.66 6.89 -11.59
N LYS A 162 -7.32 7.18 -12.71
CA LYS A 162 -7.36 6.23 -13.83
C LYS A 162 -5.95 6.06 -14.38
N ALA A 163 -5.56 4.83 -14.73
CA ALA A 163 -4.27 4.56 -15.37
C ALA A 163 -4.28 5.00 -16.85
N THR A 164 -4.34 6.31 -17.08
CA THR A 164 -4.26 6.91 -18.43
C THR A 164 -2.82 6.92 -18.94
N THR A 165 -2.32 5.72 -19.26
CA THR A 165 -1.07 5.45 -20.00
C THR A 165 0.22 5.70 -19.19
N PRO A 166 1.34 5.00 -19.46
CA PRO A 166 2.63 5.29 -18.83
C PRO A 166 3.13 6.71 -19.16
N PRO A 167 4.06 7.28 -18.37
CA PRO A 167 4.78 8.49 -18.76
C PRO A 167 5.57 8.24 -20.06
N ASN A 168 5.07 8.77 -21.17
CA ASN A 168 5.68 8.63 -22.48
C ASN A 168 6.88 9.58 -22.62
N THR A 169 7.99 9.22 -21.99
CA THR A 169 9.25 9.99 -22.00
C THR A 169 10.38 9.24 -22.72
N GLN A 170 10.11 8.76 -23.93
CA GLN A 170 11.15 8.61 -24.94
C GLN A 170 10.57 8.83 -26.35
N PRO A 171 10.95 9.91 -27.07
CA PRO A 171 10.68 9.98 -28.51
C PRO A 171 11.43 8.84 -29.21
N PRO A 172 10.95 8.31 -30.34
CA PRO A 172 11.58 7.18 -31.03
C PRO A 172 12.98 7.56 -31.55
N THR A 173 14.02 7.21 -30.79
CA THR A 173 15.42 7.50 -31.10
C THR A 173 15.95 6.60 -32.22
N GLY A 174 15.60 6.97 -33.46
CA GLY A 174 16.20 6.43 -34.68
C GLY A 174 15.52 5.16 -35.23
N LYS A 175 15.58 5.04 -36.56
CA LYS A 175 15.58 3.71 -37.20
C LYS A 175 16.83 2.96 -36.74
N PRO A 176 16.77 1.63 -36.55
CA PRO A 176 17.97 0.81 -36.70
C PRO A 176 18.53 1.02 -38.11
N ASP A 177 19.80 1.42 -38.19
CA ASP A 177 20.57 1.28 -39.42
C ASP A 177 20.70 -0.23 -39.74
N PRO A 178 20.45 -0.69 -40.98
CA PRO A 178 20.52 -2.10 -41.37
C PRO A 178 21.98 -2.61 -41.44
N THR A 179 22.64 -2.60 -40.30
CA THR A 179 24.04 -3.01 -40.12
C THR A 179 24.22 -4.52 -40.30
N GLY A 180 25.11 -4.90 -41.22
CA GLY A 180 25.80 -6.19 -41.21
C GLY A 180 24.94 -7.44 -41.43
N LYS A 181 24.56 -7.71 -42.69
CA LYS A 181 24.10 -9.02 -43.16
C LYS A 181 24.99 -10.16 -42.62
N PRO A 182 24.49 -11.06 -41.74
CA PRO A 182 25.30 -12.17 -41.24
C PRO A 182 25.72 -13.13 -42.37
N SER A 183 26.91 -13.70 -42.24
CA SER A 183 27.40 -14.75 -43.15
C SER A 183 26.58 -16.04 -42.96
N PRO A 184 26.27 -16.81 -44.02
CA PRO A 184 25.44 -18.01 -43.90
C PRO A 184 26.07 -19.06 -42.97
N THR A 185 25.21 -19.79 -42.26
CA THR A 185 25.58 -20.82 -41.30
C THR A 185 26.32 -22.00 -41.95
N GLY A 186 27.37 -22.47 -41.27
CA GLY A 186 28.03 -23.74 -41.59
C GLY A 186 27.06 -24.91 -41.44
N LYS A 187 27.17 -25.91 -42.33
CA LYS A 187 26.30 -27.09 -42.33
C LYS A 187 26.52 -27.94 -41.06
N PRO A 188 25.46 -28.49 -40.44
CA PRO A 188 25.61 -29.59 -39.50
C PRO A 188 26.28 -30.80 -40.18
N GLY A 189 27.26 -31.42 -39.50
CA GLY A 189 27.86 -32.68 -39.94
C GLY A 189 26.93 -33.88 -39.71
N PRO A 190 27.11 -34.99 -40.46
CA PRO A 190 26.24 -36.16 -40.36
C PRO A 190 26.39 -36.92 -39.04
N THR A 191 25.32 -37.59 -38.64
CA THR A 191 25.20 -38.35 -37.38
C THR A 191 25.97 -39.68 -37.40
N GLY A 192 26.70 -39.97 -36.30
CA GLY A 192 27.30 -41.28 -36.04
C GLY A 192 26.43 -42.18 -35.13
N LYS A 193 26.34 -43.47 -35.48
CA LYS A 193 25.71 -44.60 -34.76
C LYS A 193 26.28 -45.92 -35.31
N PRO A 194 26.11 -47.12 -34.71
CA PRO A 194 25.45 -47.51 -33.44
C PRO A 194 26.45 -48.31 -32.53
N ALA A 195 26.16 -49.29 -31.64
CA ALA A 195 24.90 -49.90 -31.13
C ALA A 195 24.93 -50.27 -29.61
N PRO A 196 25.65 -51.31 -29.10
CA PRO A 196 25.32 -51.94 -27.80
C PRO A 196 26.51 -51.97 -26.79
N THR A 197 26.42 -52.41 -25.53
CA THR A 197 25.62 -53.52 -24.94
C THR A 197 25.44 -53.33 -23.42
N GLY A 198 24.34 -53.82 -22.84
CA GLY A 198 24.19 -53.90 -21.37
C GLY A 198 22.77 -54.21 -20.88
N LYS A 199 22.41 -55.49 -20.71
CA LYS A 199 21.23 -55.89 -19.93
C LYS A 199 21.58 -55.94 -18.43
N LEU A 200 20.60 -55.67 -17.56
CA LEU A 200 20.20 -56.47 -16.38
C LEU A 200 18.97 -55.76 -15.72
N THR A 201 17.74 -56.19 -16.03
CA THR A 201 16.83 -56.94 -15.12
C THR A 201 16.37 -56.20 -13.85
N GLY A 202 15.09 -55.77 -13.83
CA GLY A 202 14.47 -55.09 -12.67
C GLY A 202 12.94 -54.97 -12.74
N LYS A 203 12.24 -56.12 -12.74
CA LYS A 203 10.77 -56.37 -12.58
C LYS A 203 9.74 -55.22 -12.75
N LEU A 204 8.69 -55.49 -13.54
CA LEU A 204 7.41 -54.77 -13.48
C LEU A 204 6.71 -54.96 -12.12
N GLY A 205 5.96 -53.94 -11.70
CA GLY A 205 5.09 -53.95 -10.52
C GLY A 205 3.84 -53.09 -10.72
N THR A 206 2.78 -53.70 -11.26
CA THR A 206 1.45 -53.08 -11.44
C THR A 206 0.65 -53.03 -10.14
N GLY A 207 -0.03 -51.91 -9.86
CA GLY A 207 -1.36 -51.95 -9.24
C GLY A 207 -1.62 -51.09 -7.99
N LYS A 208 -2.81 -50.48 -7.99
CA LYS A 208 -3.70 -50.14 -6.85
C LYS A 208 -3.22 -49.20 -5.72
N ALA A 209 -3.99 -48.13 -5.55
CA ALA A 209 -4.47 -47.67 -4.24
C ALA A 209 -5.57 -48.63 -3.71
N PRO A 210 -5.94 -48.62 -2.40
CA PRO A 210 -5.67 -47.60 -1.37
C PRO A 210 -5.03 -48.17 -0.08
N ASP A 211 -4.87 -47.32 0.94
CA ASP A 211 -5.26 -47.68 2.30
C ASP A 211 -5.69 -46.45 3.13
N LYS A 212 -6.34 -46.65 4.29
CA LYS A 212 -7.03 -45.61 5.09
C LYS A 212 -6.66 -45.55 6.58
N ASP A 213 -5.66 -46.31 7.04
CA ASP A 213 -5.33 -46.45 8.48
C ASP A 213 -3.97 -45.86 8.92
N ALA A 214 -3.72 -44.60 8.55
CA ALA A 214 -2.57 -43.84 9.08
C ALA A 214 -2.87 -43.25 10.46
N LYS A 215 -2.35 -43.87 11.53
CA LYS A 215 -2.49 -43.36 12.91
C LYS A 215 -1.84 -41.96 13.07
N PRO A 216 -2.46 -41.01 13.79
CA PRO A 216 -1.88 -39.68 13.97
C PRO A 216 -0.53 -39.71 14.69
N VAL A 217 0.51 -39.19 14.02
CA VAL A 217 1.81 -38.92 14.66
C VAL A 217 1.66 -37.72 15.58
N LYS A 218 1.91 -37.89 16.88
CA LYS A 218 1.95 -36.76 17.83
C LYS A 218 3.11 -35.81 17.48
N PRO A 219 2.87 -34.50 17.30
CA PRO A 219 3.94 -33.52 17.26
C PRO A 219 4.74 -33.51 18.57
N GLY A 220 6.05 -33.29 18.49
CA GLY A 220 6.89 -33.08 19.66
C GLY A 220 6.60 -31.74 20.35
N PRO A 221 6.90 -31.58 21.65
CA PRO A 221 6.76 -30.30 22.33
C PRO A 221 7.66 -29.23 21.70
N GLY A 222 7.10 -28.07 21.33
CA GLY A 222 7.87 -26.92 20.83
C GLY A 222 7.29 -26.20 19.60
N HIS A 223 6.34 -26.82 18.88
CA HIS A 223 5.74 -26.21 17.68
C HIS A 223 4.24 -25.98 17.85
N HIS A 224 3.86 -24.72 18.03
CA HIS A 224 2.46 -24.27 17.96
C HIS A 224 2.05 -24.11 16.50
N ALA A 225 0.84 -24.55 16.14
CA ALA A 225 0.29 -24.33 14.81
C ALA A 225 -0.09 -22.85 14.61
N VAL A 226 0.36 -22.23 13.52
CA VAL A 226 -0.09 -20.90 13.11
C VAL A 226 -1.43 -21.05 12.41
N THR A 227 -2.51 -20.60 13.05
CA THR A 227 -3.87 -20.58 12.50
C THR A 227 -4.36 -19.14 12.33
N GLY A 228 -4.67 -18.76 11.08
CA GLY A 228 -5.40 -17.52 10.74
C GLY A 228 -4.50 -16.32 10.49
#